data_AF-A0A7S2VJ02-F1
#
_entry.id   AF-A0A7S2VJ02-F1
#
_cell.length_a   1.000
_cell.length_b   1.000
_cell.length_c   1.000
_cell.angle_alpha   90.00
_cell.angle_beta   90.00
_cell.angle_gamma   90.00
#
_symmetry.space_group_name_H-M   'P 1'
#
loop_
_entity.id
_entity.type
_entity.pdbx_description
1 polymer ?
#
loop_
_entity_poly.entity_id
_entity_poly.type
_entity_poly.pdbx_seq_one_letter_code
_entity_poly.pdbx_strand_id
1 'polypeptide(L)'
;ILQKAAENQKLPAEVVPVRVLVRLEKLVFGGHKKILRERRMKDKLYGGFTDDTRTFRIDVPTGAPERWAAEFRRQGDQHEHRETDTVRFVFEPKSHAVV
;
A
#
# COMPACT_ATOMS: atom_id res chain seq x y z
N ILE A 1 37.46 -2.32 3.03
CA ILE A 1 36.26 -2.46 2.15
C ILE A 1 35.04 -3.02 2.92
N LEU A 2 35.22 -3.80 4.00
CA LEU A 2 34.11 -4.34 4.81
C LEU A 2 33.41 -3.36 5.77
N GLN A 3 34.04 -2.23 6.16
CA GLN A 3 33.46 -1.31 7.16
C GLN A 3 32.30 -0.43 6.64
N LYS A 4 32.22 -0.15 5.33
CA LYS A 4 31.14 0.68 4.75
C LYS A 4 29.79 -0.04 4.59
N ALA A 5 29.76 -1.36 4.76
CA ALA A 5 28.53 -2.15 4.66
C ALA A 5 27.70 -2.12 5.96
N ALA A 6 28.33 -1.81 7.10
CA ALA A 6 27.68 -1.81 8.41
C ALA A 6 26.91 -0.51 8.71
N GLU A 7 27.28 0.62 8.08
CA GLU A 7 26.72 1.95 8.38
C GLU A 7 25.43 2.29 7.61
N ASN A 8 25.00 1.44 6.67
CA ASN A 8 23.87 1.71 5.77
C ASN A 8 22.68 0.74 5.94
N GLN A 9 22.51 0.14 7.12
CA GLN A 9 21.29 -0.61 7.42
C GLN A 9 20.15 0.37 7.66
N LYS A 10 19.40 0.66 6.59
CA LYS A 10 18.12 1.33 6.71
C LYS A 10 17.22 0.52 7.64
N LEU A 11 16.46 1.21 8.47
CA LEU A 11 15.39 0.61 9.26
C LEU A 11 14.43 -0.17 8.34
N PRO A 12 13.84 -1.29 8.81
CA PRO A 12 12.93 -2.08 8.00
C PRO A 12 11.69 -1.28 7.60
N ALA A 13 11.10 -1.65 6.46
CA ALA A 13 9.89 -1.01 5.95
C ALA A 13 8.73 -1.12 6.95
N GLU A 14 7.95 -0.04 7.09
CA GLU A 14 6.70 -0.08 7.84
C GLU A 14 5.56 -0.61 6.96
N VAL A 15 4.61 -1.33 7.56
CA VAL A 15 3.38 -1.74 6.87
C VAL A 15 2.28 -0.74 7.20
N VAL A 16 1.85 0.02 6.19
CA VAL A 16 0.82 1.05 6.32
C VAL A 16 -0.54 0.46 5.90
N PRO A 17 -1.46 0.21 6.84
CA PRO A 17 -2.79 -0.28 6.54
C PRO A 17 -3.66 0.85 5.98
N VAL A 18 -4.32 0.59 4.86
CA VAL A 18 -5.26 1.51 4.20
C VAL A 18 -6.61 0.84 4.12
N ARG A 19 -7.60 1.40 4.81
CA ARG A 19 -8.97 0.89 4.80
C ARG A 19 -9.65 1.20 3.47
N VAL A 20 -10.19 0.18 2.81
CA VAL A 20 -10.90 0.29 1.53
C VAL A 20 -12.34 -0.18 1.70
N LEU A 21 -13.24 0.79 1.79
CA LEU A 21 -14.67 0.52 1.90
C LEU A 21 -15.26 0.15 0.54
N VAL A 22 -15.79 -1.07 0.44
CA VAL A 22 -16.44 -1.61 -0.77
C VAL A 22 -17.87 -2.05 -0.48
N ARG A 23 -18.69 -2.22 -1.52
CA ARG A 23 -19.99 -2.86 -1.32
C ARG A 23 -19.79 -4.35 -1.06
N LEU A 24 -20.72 -4.99 -0.34
CA LEU A 24 -20.64 -6.41 0.01
C LEU A 24 -20.49 -7.30 -1.23
N GLU A 25 -21.22 -6.97 -2.29
CA GLU A 25 -21.20 -7.65 -3.59
C GLU A 25 -19.79 -7.74 -4.18
N LYS A 26 -18.91 -6.77 -3.87
CA LYS A 26 -17.53 -6.80 -4.36
C LYS A 26 -16.70 -7.91 -3.70
N LEU A 27 -16.99 -8.24 -2.44
CA LEU A 27 -16.35 -9.34 -1.73
C LEU A 27 -16.96 -10.68 -2.13
N VAL A 28 -18.27 -10.72 -2.37
CA VAL A 28 -18.98 -11.93 -2.81
C VAL A 28 -18.62 -12.31 -4.24
N PHE A 29 -18.72 -11.40 -5.20
CA PHE A 29 -18.52 -11.70 -6.63
C PHE A 29 -17.10 -11.42 -7.12
N GLY A 30 -16.30 -10.65 -6.37
CA GLY A 30 -14.93 -10.31 -6.73
C GLY A 30 -14.78 -9.20 -7.79
N GLY A 31 -13.64 -9.21 -8.48
CA GLY A 31 -13.30 -8.37 -9.62
C GLY A 31 -12.34 -7.22 -9.29
N HIS A 32 -12.20 -6.27 -10.22
CA HIS A 32 -11.12 -5.27 -10.16
C HIS A 32 -11.45 -4.02 -9.34
N LYS A 33 -10.45 -3.45 -8.68
CA LYS A 33 -10.49 -2.14 -8.01
C LYS A 33 -9.25 -1.33 -8.37
N LYS A 34 -9.44 -0.09 -8.79
CA LYS A 34 -8.37 0.91 -8.95
C LYS A 34 -8.38 1.85 -7.74
N ILE A 35 -7.21 2.09 -7.15
CA ILE A 35 -7.01 3.04 -6.06
C ILE A 35 -5.88 3.98 -6.47
N LEU A 36 -6.11 5.30 -6.41
CA LEU A 36 -5.06 6.29 -6.51
C LEU A 36 -4.63 6.68 -5.09
N ARG A 37 -3.33 6.72 -4.84
CA ARG A 37 -2.77 7.14 -3.57
C ARG A 37 -1.51 7.96 -3.83
N GLU A 38 -1.41 9.09 -3.15
CA GLU A 38 -0.19 9.88 -3.09
C GLU A 38 0.85 9.17 -2.23
N ARG A 39 2.11 9.26 -2.65
CA ARG A 39 3.25 8.75 -1.91
C ARG A 39 4.43 9.70 -2.00
N ARG A 40 5.24 9.71 -0.95
CA ARG A 40 6.48 10.46 -0.91
C ARG A 40 7.60 9.67 -1.57
N MET A 41 8.30 10.25 -2.53
CA MET A 41 9.40 9.63 -3.28
C MET A 41 10.64 10.50 -3.23
N LYS A 42 11.85 9.90 -3.20
CA LYS A 42 13.08 10.67 -3.31
C LYS A 42 13.18 11.31 -4.70
N ASP A 43 13.41 12.61 -4.73
CA ASP A 43 13.69 13.32 -5.97
C ASP A 43 15.10 12.95 -6.45
N LYS A 44 15.19 12.51 -7.71
CA LYS A 44 16.44 12.12 -8.35
C LYS A 44 17.25 13.30 -8.87
N LEU A 45 16.61 14.45 -9.08
CA LEU A 45 17.20 15.60 -9.78
C LEU A 45 17.76 16.63 -8.80
N TYR A 46 16.99 17.00 -7.77
CA TYR A 46 17.34 18.11 -6.88
C TYR A 46 17.73 17.65 -5.47
N GLY A 47 17.67 16.34 -5.20
CA GLY A 47 17.74 15.80 -3.84
C GLY A 47 16.47 16.12 -3.03
N GLY A 48 16.29 15.42 -1.92
CA GLY A 48 15.08 15.56 -1.08
C GLY A 48 13.93 14.65 -1.52
N PHE A 49 12.70 15.06 -1.21
CA PHE A 49 11.48 14.28 -1.42
C PHE A 49 10.42 15.08 -2.17
N THR A 50 9.66 14.40 -3.03
CA THR A 50 8.52 14.93 -3.78
C THR A 50 7.33 13.98 -3.70
N ASP A 51 6.13 14.51 -3.92
CA ASP A 51 4.90 13.71 -3.90
C ASP A 51 4.57 13.19 -5.30
N ASP A 52 4.30 11.88 -5.38
CA ASP A 52 3.95 11.16 -6.60
C ASP A 52 2.59 10.48 -6.42
N THR A 53 1.73 10.52 -7.44
CA THR A 53 0.45 9.79 -7.41
C THR A 53 0.61 8.41 -8.03
N ARG A 54 0.51 7.37 -7.20
CA ARG A 54 0.55 5.98 -7.65
C ARG A 54 -0.84 5.39 -7.82
N THR A 55 -1.06 4.74 -8.97
CA THR A 55 -2.24 3.90 -9.21
C THR A 55 -1.96 2.46 -8.80
N PHE A 56 -2.79 1.92 -7.91
CA PHE A 56 -2.84 0.51 -7.51
C PHE A 56 -4.04 -0.16 -8.18
N ARG A 57 -3.79 -1.25 -8.91
CA ARG A 57 -4.84 -2.11 -9.48
C ARG A 57 -4.87 -3.40 -8.67
N ILE A 58 -6.03 -3.72 -8.13
CA ILE A 58 -6.22 -4.83 -7.20
C ILE A 58 -7.31 -5.73 -7.74
N ASP A 59 -7.01 -7.01 -7.85
CA ASP A 59 -7.97 -8.05 -8.21
C ASP A 59 -8.51 -8.65 -6.92
N VAL A 60 -9.76 -8.35 -6.61
CA VAL A 60 -10.45 -8.91 -5.44
C VAL A 60 -10.95 -10.30 -5.84
N PRO A 61 -10.55 -11.37 -5.13
CA PRO A 61 -11.01 -12.71 -5.44
C PRO A 61 -12.51 -12.83 -5.18
N THR A 62 -13.19 -13.68 -5.95
CA THR A 62 -14.59 -14.07 -5.67
C THR A 62 -14.66 -14.78 -4.33
N GLY A 63 -15.64 -14.42 -3.49
CA GLY A 63 -15.78 -14.95 -2.13
C GLY A 63 -14.65 -14.53 -1.18
N ALA A 64 -14.05 -13.36 -1.40
CA ALA A 64 -13.03 -12.81 -0.51
C ALA A 64 -13.59 -12.72 0.93
N PRO A 65 -12.84 -13.19 1.95
CA PRO A 65 -13.29 -13.07 3.33
C PRO A 65 -13.39 -11.61 3.76
N GLU A 66 -14.16 -11.35 4.81
CA GLU A 66 -14.15 -10.02 5.44
C GLU A 66 -12.72 -9.65 5.87
N ARG A 67 -12.36 -8.38 5.70
CA ARG A 67 -11.00 -7.85 5.95
C ARG A 67 -9.92 -8.50 5.09
N TRP A 68 -10.28 -9.10 3.95
CA TRP A 68 -9.30 -9.50 2.95
C TRP A 68 -8.39 -8.34 2.58
N ALA A 69 -7.10 -8.62 2.37
CA ALA A 69 -6.11 -7.58 2.14
C ALA A 69 -5.19 -7.89 0.96
N ALA A 70 -4.79 -6.82 0.26
CA ALA A 70 -3.78 -6.84 -0.79
C ALA A 70 -2.55 -6.03 -0.33
N GLU A 71 -1.37 -6.65 -0.41
CA GLU A 71 -0.10 -6.04 -0.01
C GLU A 71 0.75 -5.64 -1.21
N PHE A 72 1.26 -4.40 -1.19
CA PHE A 72 2.16 -3.86 -2.17
C PHE A 72 3.48 -3.50 -1.49
N ARG A 73 4.42 -4.45 -1.51
CA ARG A 73 5.71 -4.35 -0.84
C ARG A 73 6.56 -3.24 -1.44
N ARG A 74 7.10 -2.36 -0.58
CA ARG A 74 7.98 -1.22 -0.96
C ARG A 74 7.35 -0.28 -2.01
N GLN A 75 6.04 -0.09 -1.95
CA GLN A 75 5.30 0.80 -2.86
C GLN A 75 4.69 2.03 -2.16
N GLY A 76 4.89 2.16 -0.84
CA GLY A 76 4.44 3.30 -0.05
C GLY A 76 5.45 4.44 -0.05
N ASP A 77 5.51 5.16 1.07
CA ASP A 77 6.35 6.34 1.22
C ASP A 77 7.82 5.95 1.37
N GLN A 78 8.70 6.75 0.75
CA GLN A 78 10.14 6.67 0.92
C GLN A 78 10.58 7.56 2.07
N HIS A 79 11.59 7.06 2.78
CA HIS A 79 12.16 7.72 3.95
C HIS A 79 13.67 7.85 3.81
N GLU A 80 14.26 8.70 4.65
CA GLU A 80 15.70 8.92 4.62
C GLU A 80 16.45 7.72 5.18
N HIS A 81 16.05 7.28 6.38
CA HIS A 81 16.73 6.24 7.18
C HIS A 81 15.96 4.91 7.23
N ARG A 82 14.86 4.78 6.49
CA ARG A 82 14.01 3.58 6.46
C ARG A 82 13.80 3.09 5.03
N GLU A 83 13.59 1.80 4.87
CA GLU A 83 13.13 1.24 3.60
C GLU A 83 11.75 1.81 3.23
N THR A 84 11.44 1.79 1.94
CA THR A 84 10.12 2.21 1.43
C THR A 84 9.02 1.38 2.05
N ASP A 85 7.95 2.05 2.48
CA ASP A 85 6.86 1.38 3.18
C ASP A 85 6.12 0.36 2.30
N THR A 86 5.51 -0.62 2.95
CA THR A 86 4.57 -1.57 2.32
C THR A 86 3.17 -1.06 2.52
N VAL A 87 2.39 -0.98 1.45
CA VAL A 87 0.98 -0.56 1.54
C VAL A 87 0.11 -1.80 1.62
N ARG A 88 -0.73 -1.90 2.65
CA ARG A 88 -1.69 -2.98 2.82
C ARG A 88 -3.11 -2.45 2.71
N PHE A 89 -3.78 -2.70 1.59
CA PHE A 89 -5.17 -2.33 1.40
C PHE A 89 -6.06 -3.37 2.05
N VAL A 90 -6.81 -3.00 3.09
CA VAL A 90 -7.74 -3.87 3.81
C VAL A 90 -9.15 -3.57 3.34
N PHE A 91 -9.78 -4.54 2.69
CA PHE A 91 -11.11 -4.39 2.12
C PHE A 91 -12.17 -4.72 3.15
N GLU A 92 -13.10 -3.79 3.36
CA GLU A 92 -14.19 -3.93 4.31
C GLU A 92 -15.53 -3.58 3.65
N PRO A 93 -16.60 -4.31 3.98
CA PRO A 93 -17.92 -3.97 3.51
C PRO A 93 -18.36 -2.63 4.11
N LYS A 94 -18.96 -1.78 3.28
CA LYS A 94 -19.80 -0.67 3.75
C LYS A 94 -21.02 -1.27 4.44
N SER A 95 -21.51 -0.60 5.49
CA SER A 95 -22.80 -0.94 6.09
C SER A 95 -23.87 -1.01 4.99
N HIS A 96 -24.63 -2.10 5.00
CA HIS A 96 -25.64 -2.40 4.00
C HIS A 96 -27.01 -2.19 4.64
N ALA A 97 -27.92 -1.48 3.99
CA ALA A 97 -29.21 -1.08 4.59
C ALA A 97 -30.15 -2.26 4.96
N VAL A 98 -29.75 -3.49 4.67
CA VAL A 98 -30.56 -4.71 4.80
C VAL A 98 -29.97 -5.66 5.86
N VAL A 99 -28.85 -5.29 6.50
CA VAL A 99 -28.17 -6.03 7.57
C VAL A 99 -27.79 -5.09 8.71
#